data_AF-A0A2M9P666-F1
#
_entry.id   AF-A0A2M9P666-F1
#
_cell.length_a   1.000
_cell.length_b   1.000
_cell.length_c   1.000
_cell.angle_alpha   90.00
_cell.angle_beta   90.00
_cell.angle_gamma   90.00
#
_symmetry.space_group_name_H-M   'P 1'
#
loop_
_entity.id
_entity.type
_entity.pdbx_description
1 polymer ?
#
loop_
_entity_poly.entity_id
_entity_poly.type
_entity_poly.pdbx_seq_one_letter_code
_entity_poly.pdbx_strand_id
1 'polypeptide(L)'
;ETMIRHIAGLYAVEKAVRGHSPDARLAARRQLSAPIVAAMKPWLEKQLSQLSSGSKLAEHIRYTLGAWGGLIHFLDDGRLELDTNSIENLIRPVALTRKNSLFAGHEIGAEHWALLASLVATCKLNGVEPGA
;
A
#
# COMPACT_ATOMS: atom_id res chain seq x y z
N GLU A 1 18.74 -12.00 -2.25
CA GLU A 1 19.11 -10.66 -2.73
C GLU A 1 18.28 -10.18 -3.94
N THR A 2 17.98 -11.05 -4.90
CA THR A 2 17.26 -10.69 -6.15
C THR A 2 15.90 -10.01 -5.94
N MET A 3 15.05 -10.52 -5.04
CA MET A 3 13.74 -9.92 -4.78
C MET A 3 13.82 -8.49 -4.21
N ILE A 4 14.75 -8.25 -3.29
CA ILE A 4 14.96 -6.91 -2.72
C ILE A 4 15.35 -5.91 -3.81
N ARG A 5 16.18 -6.32 -4.76
CA ARG A 5 16.55 -5.49 -5.92
C ARG A 5 15.37 -5.18 -6.83
N HIS A 6 14.49 -6.16 -7.09
CA HIS A 6 13.26 -5.92 -7.86
C HIS A 6 12.35 -4.91 -7.16
N ILE A 7 12.13 -5.08 -5.86
CA ILE A 7 11.33 -4.14 -5.06
C ILE A 7 11.94 -2.74 -5.10
N ALA A 8 13.25 -2.61 -4.91
CA ALA A 8 13.94 -1.32 -5.01
C ALA A 8 13.78 -0.68 -6.40
N GLY A 9 13.83 -1.48 -7.47
CA GLY A 9 13.57 -1.03 -8.84
C GLY A 9 12.16 -0.48 -9.02
N LEU A 10 11.13 -1.14 -8.48
CA LEU A 10 9.75 -0.64 -8.50
C LEU A 10 9.64 0.72 -7.80
N TYR A 11 10.22 0.86 -6.60
CA TYR A 11 10.20 2.12 -5.87
C TYR A 11 10.99 3.24 -6.56
N ALA A 12 12.04 2.91 -7.32
CA ALA A 12 12.76 3.88 -8.12
C ALA A 12 11.88 4.43 -9.26
N VAL A 13 11.11 3.58 -9.94
CA VAL A 13 10.12 4.00 -10.94
C VAL A 13 9.03 4.84 -10.29
N GLU A 14 8.44 4.38 -9.18
CA GLU A 14 7.38 5.12 -8.49
C GLU A 14 7.84 6.50 -8.02
N LYS A 15 9.08 6.62 -7.54
CA LYS A 15 9.67 7.91 -7.16
C LYS A 15 9.74 8.89 -8.34
N ALA A 16 10.03 8.40 -9.54
CA ALA A 16 10.14 9.24 -10.74
C ALA A 16 8.77 9.68 -11.28
N VAL A 17 7.74 8.82 -11.17
CA VAL A 17 6.41 9.10 -11.74
C VAL A 17 5.45 9.77 -10.76
N ARG A 18 5.75 9.77 -9.45
CA ARG A 18 4.89 10.38 -8.43
C ARG A 18 4.70 11.88 -8.71
N GLY A 19 3.46 12.35 -8.59
CA GLY A 19 3.07 13.73 -8.91
C GLY A 19 2.73 13.99 -10.38
N HIS A 20 2.96 13.04 -11.28
CA HIS A 20 2.51 13.13 -12.67
C HIS A 20 1.05 12.67 -12.83
N SER A 21 0.47 12.92 -14.01
CA SER A 21 -0.88 12.48 -14.35
C SER A 21 -1.01 10.95 -14.33
N PRO A 22 -2.22 10.41 -14.09
CA PRO A 22 -2.46 8.97 -14.14
C PRO A 22 -1.97 8.32 -15.44
N ASP A 23 -2.20 8.95 -16.59
CA ASP A 23 -1.78 8.40 -17.89
C ASP A 23 -0.26 8.32 -18.04
N ALA A 24 0.46 9.36 -17.59
CA ALA A 24 1.93 9.38 -17.60
C ALA A 24 2.51 8.31 -16.67
N ARG A 25 1.92 8.14 -15.48
CA ARG A 25 2.29 7.07 -14.53
C ARG A 25 2.07 5.70 -15.17
N LEU A 26 0.91 5.48 -15.78
CA LEU A 26 0.56 4.21 -16.41
C LEU A 26 1.51 3.86 -17.56
N ALA A 27 1.82 4.82 -18.43
CA ALA A 27 2.77 4.64 -19.53
C ALA A 27 4.16 4.21 -19.02
N ALA A 28 4.69 4.93 -18.04
CA ALA A 28 5.98 4.61 -17.43
C ALA A 28 5.97 3.25 -16.72
N ARG A 29 4.90 2.89 -16.01
CA ARG A 29 4.75 1.59 -15.35
C ARG A 29 4.71 0.43 -16.35
N ARG A 30 4.00 0.58 -17.47
CA ARG A 30 3.98 -0.42 -18.54
C ARG A 30 5.36 -0.65 -19.14
N GLN A 31 6.15 0.41 -19.29
CA GLN A 31 7.49 0.32 -19.88
C GLN A 31 8.54 -0.17 -18.88
N LEU A 32 8.51 0.30 -17.63
CA LEU A 32 9.60 0.15 -16.67
C LEU A 32 9.26 -0.82 -15.53
N SER A 33 8.05 -0.77 -14.99
CA SER A 33 7.63 -1.62 -13.86
C SER A 33 7.17 -3.01 -14.31
N ALA A 34 6.46 -3.12 -15.43
CA ALA A 34 5.91 -4.40 -15.90
C ALA A 34 6.98 -5.48 -16.15
N PRO A 35 8.16 -5.19 -16.74
CA PRO A 35 9.23 -6.17 -16.87
C PRO A 35 9.78 -6.65 -15.51
N ILE A 36 9.83 -5.77 -14.51
CA ILE A 36 10.28 -6.10 -13.15
C ILE A 36 9.27 -7.08 -12.51
N VAL A 37 7.98 -6.75 -12.56
CA VAL A 37 6.91 -7.59 -12.03
C VAL A 37 6.85 -8.95 -12.73
N ALA A 38 7.04 -8.97 -14.06
CA ALA A 38 7.10 -10.20 -14.85
C ALA A 38 8.25 -11.13 -14.42
N ALA A 39 9.39 -10.59 -13.97
CA ALA A 39 10.49 -11.38 -13.44
C ALA A 39 10.25 -11.90 -12.01
N MET A 40 9.45 -11.18 -11.21
CA MET A 40 9.21 -11.52 -9.80
C MET A 40 8.36 -12.78 -9.61
N LYS A 41 7.28 -12.96 -10.39
CA LYS A 41 6.37 -14.11 -10.20
C LYS A 41 7.05 -15.47 -10.45
N PRO A 42 7.73 -15.71 -11.59
CA PRO A 42 8.42 -16.98 -11.82
C PRO A 42 9.54 -17.21 -10.80
N TRP A 43 10.18 -16.14 -10.33
CA TRP A 43 11.17 -16.24 -9.27
C TRP A 43 10.54 -16.74 -7.96
N LEU A 44 9.40 -16.19 -7.55
CA LEU A 44 8.66 -16.64 -6.36
C LEU A 44 8.20 -18.10 -6.48
N GLU A 45 7.66 -18.49 -7.64
CA GLU A 45 7.27 -19.87 -7.93
C GLU A 45 8.46 -20.84 -7.84
N LYS A 46 9.62 -20.44 -8.38
CA LYS A 46 10.87 -21.20 -8.28
C LYS A 46 11.37 -21.30 -6.83
N GLN A 47 11.28 -20.23 -6.05
CA GLN A 47 11.64 -20.30 -4.63
C GLN A 47 10.70 -21.24 -3.88
N LEU A 48 9.40 -21.18 -4.16
CA LEU A 48 8.41 -22.03 -3.51
C LEU A 48 8.66 -23.52 -3.75
N SER A 49 9.09 -23.92 -4.96
CA SER A 49 9.38 -25.33 -5.27
C SER A 49 10.62 -25.89 -4.57
N GLN A 50 11.49 -25.01 -4.07
CA GLN A 50 12.73 -25.37 -3.37
C GLN A 50 12.57 -25.38 -1.85
N LEU A 51 11.47 -24.85 -1.33
CA LEU A 51 11.23 -24.72 0.10
C LEU A 51 10.41 -25.90 0.63
N SER A 52 10.69 -26.29 1.88
CA SER A 52 9.81 -27.20 2.61
C SER A 52 8.42 -26.55 2.75
N SER A 53 7.39 -27.36 2.49
CA SER A 53 5.98 -26.93 2.47
C SER A 53 5.55 -26.26 3.78
N GLY A 54 6.08 -26.73 4.93
CA GLY A 54 5.79 -26.21 6.27
C GLY A 54 6.60 -25.00 6.71
N SER A 55 7.49 -24.46 5.86
CA SER A 55 8.27 -23.27 6.23
C SER A 55 7.40 -22.00 6.20
N LYS A 56 7.62 -21.09 7.17
CA LYS A 56 6.97 -19.76 7.20
C LYS A 56 7.19 -18.97 5.91
N LEU A 57 8.37 -19.09 5.32
CA LEU A 57 8.66 -18.44 4.04
C LEU A 57 7.80 -18.99 2.91
N ALA A 58 7.62 -20.31 2.82
CA ALA A 58 6.73 -20.92 1.82
C ALA A 58 5.27 -20.48 2.01
N GLU A 59 4.82 -20.33 3.26
CA GLU A 59 3.50 -19.78 3.59
C GLU A 59 3.33 -18.35 3.05
N HIS A 60 4.28 -17.45 3.33
CA HIS A 60 4.22 -16.06 2.85
C HIS A 60 4.29 -15.96 1.33
N ILE A 61 5.09 -16.81 0.66
CA ILE A 61 5.14 -16.86 -0.80
C ILE A 61 3.80 -17.33 -1.38
N ARG A 62 3.18 -18.38 -0.82
CA ARG A 62 1.85 -18.84 -1.25
C ARG A 62 0.80 -17.75 -1.11
N TYR A 63 0.79 -17.06 0.03
CA TYR A 63 -0.10 -15.93 0.25
C TYR A 63 0.10 -14.84 -0.80
N THR A 64 1.35 -14.46 -1.05
CA THR A 64 1.72 -13.45 -2.07
C THR A 64 1.25 -13.86 -3.47
N LEU A 65 1.47 -15.12 -3.87
CA LEU A 65 1.05 -15.64 -5.17
C LEU A 65 -0.48 -15.73 -5.30
N GLY A 66 -1.19 -16.07 -4.22
CA GLY A 66 -2.65 -16.06 -4.18
C GLY A 66 -3.24 -14.66 -4.34
N ALA A 67 -2.58 -13.64 -3.81
CA ALA A 67 -2.96 -12.23 -3.94
C ALA A 67 -2.41 -11.55 -5.21
N TRP A 68 -1.69 -12.26 -6.07
CA TRP A 68 -0.90 -11.68 -7.17
C TRP A 68 -1.71 -10.78 -8.10
N GLY A 69 -2.94 -11.18 -8.42
CA GLY A 69 -3.84 -10.40 -9.27
C GLY A 69 -4.01 -8.97 -8.76
N GLY A 70 -4.34 -8.79 -7.48
CA GLY A 70 -4.50 -7.46 -6.88
C GLY A 70 -3.19 -6.69 -6.79
N LEU A 71 -2.07 -7.37 -6.49
CA LEU A 71 -0.75 -6.73 -6.38
C LEU A 71 -0.26 -6.08 -7.68
N ILE A 72 -0.77 -6.50 -8.84
CA ILE A 72 -0.35 -5.97 -10.14
C ILE A 72 -1.32 -4.96 -10.76
N HIS A 73 -2.46 -4.66 -10.13
CA HIS A 73 -3.48 -3.74 -10.69
C HIS A 73 -2.94 -2.32 -10.95
N PHE A 74 -1.92 -1.88 -10.21
CA PHE A 74 -1.28 -0.58 -10.45
C PHE A 74 -0.62 -0.46 -11.84
N LEU A 75 -0.35 -1.58 -12.51
CA LEU A 75 0.15 -1.63 -13.90
C LEU A 75 -0.94 -1.37 -14.93
N ASP A 76 -2.21 -1.46 -14.54
CA ASP A 76 -3.38 -1.27 -15.40
C ASP A 76 -4.11 0.05 -15.11
N ASP A 77 -3.95 0.60 -13.90
CA ASP A 77 -4.56 1.86 -13.47
C ASP A 77 -3.52 2.81 -12.85
N GLY A 78 -3.25 3.92 -13.55
CA GLY A 78 -2.32 4.96 -13.12
C GLY A 78 -2.78 5.79 -11.91
N ARG A 79 -4.03 5.65 -11.47
CA ARG A 79 -4.57 6.30 -10.26
C ARG A 79 -4.16 5.58 -8.99
N LEU A 80 -3.88 4.27 -9.09
CA LEU A 80 -3.53 3.45 -7.94
C LEU A 80 -2.08 3.72 -7.50
N GLU A 81 -1.86 3.81 -6.20
CA GLU A 81 -0.53 3.72 -5.60
C GLU A 81 -0.03 2.27 -5.63
N LEU A 82 1.30 2.10 -5.63
CA LEU A 82 1.92 0.77 -5.58
C LEU A 82 1.65 0.05 -4.24
N ASP A 83 1.48 0.82 -3.16
CA ASP A 83 1.32 0.33 -1.80
C ASP A 83 0.23 1.12 -1.04
N THR A 84 -0.09 0.65 0.16
CA THR A 84 -1.06 1.28 1.07
C THR A 84 -0.42 2.22 2.09
N ASN A 85 0.88 2.55 1.97
CA ASN A 85 1.60 3.29 3.02
C ASN A 85 0.97 4.67 3.28
N SER A 86 0.48 5.35 2.24
CA SER A 86 -0.21 6.63 2.39
C SER A 86 -1.47 6.50 3.23
N ILE A 87 -2.30 5.49 2.96
CA ILE A 87 -3.52 5.18 3.70
C ILE A 87 -3.20 4.74 5.14
N GLU A 88 -2.19 3.89 5.33
CA GLU A 88 -1.74 3.45 6.65
C GLU A 88 -1.24 4.62 7.51
N ASN A 89 -0.52 5.56 6.91
CA ASN A 89 -0.10 6.77 7.59
C ASN A 89 -1.30 7.66 7.98
N LEU A 90 -2.34 7.74 7.14
CA LEU A 90 -3.56 8.50 7.42
C LEU A 90 -4.41 7.89 8.54
N ILE A 91 -4.51 6.56 8.62
CA ILE A 91 -5.29 5.88 9.66
C ILE A 91 -4.53 5.73 10.99
N ARG A 92 -3.20 5.82 10.98
CA ARG A 92 -2.36 5.64 12.18
C ARG A 92 -2.79 6.52 13.37
N PRO A 93 -3.08 7.83 13.23
CA PRO A 93 -3.54 8.66 14.35
C PRO A 93 -4.81 8.09 14.99
N VAL A 94 -5.76 7.59 14.20
CA VAL A 94 -7.01 7.00 14.69
C VAL A 94 -6.73 5.74 15.51
N ALA A 95 -5.87 4.86 15.00
CA ALA A 95 -5.47 3.65 15.72
C ALA A 95 -4.76 3.96 17.04
N LEU A 96 -3.91 5.00 17.08
CA LEU A 96 -3.23 5.45 18.29
C LEU A 96 -4.19 6.05 19.30
N THR A 97 -5.14 6.90 18.88
CA THR A 97 -6.16 7.46 19.77
C THR A 97 -7.02 6.35 20.38
N ARG A 98 -7.47 5.38 19.59
CA ARG A 98 -8.22 4.21 20.10
C ARG A 98 -7.47 3.48 21.21
N LYS A 99 -6.15 3.29 21.05
CA LYS A 99 -5.30 2.65 22.05
C LYS A 99 -5.19 3.47 23.35
N ASN A 100 -5.26 4.80 23.26
CA ASN A 100 -5.09 5.71 24.40
C ASN A 100 -6.43 6.11 25.07
N SER A 101 -7.57 5.80 24.45
CA SER A 101 -8.91 6.16 24.93
C SER A 101 -9.69 4.93 25.42
N LEU A 102 -9.05 4.04 26.17
CA LEU A 102 -9.62 2.74 26.61
C LEU A 102 -10.88 2.86 27.48
N PHE A 103 -11.16 4.04 28.03
CA PHE A 103 -12.32 4.32 28.90
C PHE A 103 -13.44 5.11 28.19
N ALA A 104 -13.30 5.39 26.90
CA ALA A 104 -14.37 5.97 26.09
C ALA A 104 -15.35 4.87 25.66
N GLY A 105 -16.47 4.72 26.38
CA GLY A 105 -17.41 3.60 26.21
C GLY A 105 -18.78 3.97 25.65
N HIS A 106 -19.01 5.22 25.24
CA HIS A 106 -20.31 5.69 24.79
C HIS A 106 -20.38 5.75 23.25
N GLU A 107 -21.32 5.03 22.65
CA GLU A 107 -21.49 4.91 21.19
C GLU A 107 -21.64 6.27 20.49
N ILE A 108 -22.54 7.13 20.99
CA ILE A 108 -22.71 8.50 20.46
C ILE A 108 -21.40 9.32 20.58
N GLY A 109 -20.60 9.05 21.62
CA GLY A 109 -19.30 9.69 21.77
C GLY A 109 -18.31 9.25 20.69
N ALA A 110 -18.35 7.98 20.30
CA ALA A 110 -17.56 7.43 19.19
C ALA A 110 -18.01 8.01 17.84
N GLU A 111 -19.31 8.18 17.60
CA GLU A 111 -19.86 8.81 16.40
C GLU A 111 -19.40 10.28 16.28
N HIS A 112 -19.55 11.06 17.34
CA HIS A 112 -19.08 12.45 17.37
C HIS A 112 -17.57 12.54 17.12
N TRP A 113 -16.80 11.64 17.73
CA TRP A 113 -15.36 11.60 17.51
C TRP A 113 -15.00 11.25 16.06
N ALA A 114 -15.70 10.28 15.47
CA ALA A 114 -15.50 9.90 14.07
C ALA A 114 -15.82 11.06 13.12
N LEU A 115 -16.87 11.83 13.40
CA LEU A 115 -17.23 13.02 12.64
C LEU A 115 -16.13 14.09 12.71
N LEU A 116 -15.66 14.42 13.92
CA LEU A 116 -14.58 15.40 14.11
C LEU A 116 -13.26 14.94 13.48
N ALA A 117 -12.87 13.68 13.65
CA ALA A 117 -11.68 13.12 13.05
C ALA A 117 -11.74 13.15 11.52
N SER A 118 -12.92 12.88 10.94
CA SER A 118 -13.15 12.93 9.49
C SER A 118 -13.04 14.36 8.95
N LEU A 119 -13.62 15.33 9.66
CA LEU A 119 -13.51 16.75 9.31
C LEU A 119 -12.04 17.21 9.32
N VAL A 120 -11.32 16.94 10.42
CA VAL A 120 -9.90 17.30 10.56
C VAL A 120 -9.04 16.63 9.49
N ALA A 121 -9.29 15.34 9.20
CA ALA A 121 -8.57 14.62 8.14
C ALA A 121 -8.83 15.23 6.76
N THR A 122 -10.08 15.63 6.49
CA THR A 122 -10.47 16.28 5.23
C THR A 122 -9.79 17.63 5.07
N CYS A 123 -9.75 18.47 6.11
CA CYS A 123 -9.03 19.73 6.08
C CYS A 123 -7.54 19.52 5.76
N LYS A 124 -6.88 18.57 6.45
CA LYS A 124 -5.47 18.23 6.19
C LYS A 124 -5.22 17.77 4.75
N LEU A 125 -6.09 16.93 4.19
CA LEU A 125 -5.98 16.47 2.80
C LEU A 125 -6.12 17.61 1.78
N ASN A 126 -6.87 18.67 2.13
CA ASN A 126 -7.06 19.85 1.28
C ASN A 126 -6.09 21.00 1.61
N GLY A 127 -5.12 20.80 2.51
CA GLY A 127 -4.17 21.86 2.90
C GLY A 127 -4.79 23.00 3.71
N VAL A 128 -5.94 22.76 4.36
CA VAL A 128 -6.63 23.73 5.22
C VAL A 128 -6.23 23.49 6.68
N GLU A 129 -5.88 24.56 7.39
CA GLU A 129 -5.58 24.52 8.82
C GLU A 129 -6.90 24.36 9.61
N PRO A 130 -7.11 23.27 10.38
CA PRO A 130 -8.42 22.98 11.00
C PRO A 130 -8.80 23.84 12.22
N GLY A 131 -7.85 24.59 12.80
CA GLY A 131 -8.03 25.40 14.00
C GLY A 131 -7.87 26.91 13.79
N ALA A 132 -7.73 27.37 12.54
CA ALA A 132 -7.57 28.77 12.14
C ALA A 132 -8.89 29.53 12.09
#